data_AF-A0A914LNR9-F1
#
_entry.id   AF-A0A914LNR9-F1
#
_cell.length_a   1.000
_cell.length_b   1.000
_cell.length_c   1.000
_cell.angle_alpha   90.00
_cell.angle_beta   90.00
_cell.angle_gamma   90.00
#
_symmetry.space_group_name_H-M   'P 1'
#
loop_
_entity.id
_entity.type
_entity.pdbx_description
1 polymer ?
#
loop_
_entity_poly.entity_id
_entity_poly.type
_entity_poly.pdbx_seq_one_letter_code
_entity_poly.pdbx_strand_id
1 'polypeptide(L)'
;MISRLFKPFDFVRQNADQLAVIAVDGPKTVLPNEWFTIWNSAKVRLCTDGAANNLVESCKSTKTKYPDLVVGDFDSITEDSKKYFESQKDCQVLKIDDQNTTDLTKTIGILMQK
;
A
#
# COMPACT_ATOMS: atom_id res chain seq x y z
N MET A 1 31.95 -11.76 -18.28
CA MET A 1 30.57 -11.36 -17.90
C MET A 1 30.68 -10.61 -16.58
N ILE A 2 30.49 -9.28 -16.58
CA ILE A 2 30.59 -8.50 -15.34
C ILE A 2 29.27 -8.69 -14.59
N SER A 3 29.27 -9.45 -13.50
CA SER A 3 28.11 -9.55 -12.61
C SER A 3 27.91 -8.19 -11.94
N ARG A 4 26.85 -7.48 -12.32
CA ARG A 4 26.48 -6.23 -11.65
C ARG A 4 25.87 -6.62 -10.29
N LEU A 5 26.54 -6.25 -9.19
CA LEU A 5 26.03 -6.48 -7.85
C LEU A 5 24.81 -5.58 -7.63
N PHE A 6 23.62 -6.17 -7.67
CA PHE A 6 22.39 -5.49 -7.28
C PHE A 6 22.28 -5.51 -5.76
N LYS A 7 22.05 -4.33 -5.16
CA LYS A 7 21.81 -4.17 -3.72
C LYS A 7 20.36 -3.71 -3.50
N PRO A 8 19.40 -4.64 -3.35
CA PRO A 8 17.98 -4.32 -3.36
C PRO A 8 17.60 -3.25 -2.32
N PHE A 9 18.12 -3.37 -1.10
CA PHE A 9 17.77 -2.46 -0.02
C PHE A 9 18.34 -1.04 -0.20
N ASP A 10 19.56 -0.92 -0.73
CA ASP A 10 20.15 0.38 -1.02
C ASP A 10 19.38 1.06 -2.15
N PHE A 11 19.00 0.29 -3.17
CA PHE A 11 18.18 0.78 -4.27
C PHE A 11 16.83 1.32 -3.77
N VAL A 12 16.09 0.57 -2.95
CA VAL A 12 14.80 1.00 -2.40
C VAL A 12 14.95 2.27 -1.55
N ARG A 13 15.95 2.33 -0.67
CA ARG A 13 16.17 3.51 0.19
C ARG A 13 16.50 4.77 -0.60
N GLN A 14 17.28 4.65 -1.67
CA GLN A 14 17.74 5.78 -2.48
C GLN A 14 16.72 6.26 -3.50
N ASN A 15 15.75 5.43 -3.87
CA ASN A 15 14.84 5.71 -4.99
C ASN A 15 13.36 5.58 -4.59
N ALA A 16 13.02 5.57 -3.29
CA ALA A 16 11.65 5.38 -2.84
C ALA A 16 10.68 6.38 -3.49
N ASP A 17 11.12 7.61 -3.71
CA ASP A 17 10.40 8.69 -4.41
C ASP A 17 10.08 8.44 -5.89
N GLN A 18 10.63 7.37 -6.46
CA GLN A 18 10.38 6.91 -7.82
C GLN A 18 9.62 5.58 -7.86
N LEU A 19 9.35 4.97 -6.70
CA LEU A 19 8.71 3.67 -6.60
C LEU A 19 7.22 3.77 -6.30
N ALA A 20 6.47 2.80 -6.81
CA ALA A 20 5.18 2.43 -6.27
C ALA A 20 5.39 1.46 -5.10
N VAL A 21 4.70 1.70 -3.98
CA VAL A 21 4.74 0.85 -2.79
C VAL A 21 3.35 0.30 -2.55
N ILE A 22 3.25 -1.02 -2.45
CA ILE A 22 2.01 -1.74 -2.15
C ILE A 22 2.08 -2.27 -0.73
N ALA A 23 1.20 -1.81 0.15
CA ALA A 23 0.99 -2.40 1.46
C ALA A 23 0.06 -3.62 1.30
N VAL A 24 0.55 -4.78 1.74
CA VAL A 24 -0.19 -6.05 1.76
C VAL A 24 -0.56 -6.44 3.18
N ASP A 25 -1.60 -7.26 3.34
CA ASP A 25 -2.04 -7.66 4.66
C ASP A 25 -0.99 -8.55 5.34
N GLY A 26 -0.86 -8.38 6.65
CA GLY A 26 0.19 -8.98 7.44
C GLY A 26 -0.10 -8.88 8.93
N PRO A 27 0.72 -9.53 9.77
CA PRO A 27 0.49 -9.53 11.21
C PRO A 27 0.53 -8.11 11.78
N LYS A 28 -0.40 -7.81 12.68
CA LYS A 28 -0.48 -6.55 13.44
C LYS A 28 0.73 -6.41 14.36
N THR A 29 1.82 -5.95 13.78
CA THR A 29 3.11 -5.73 14.44
C THR A 29 3.48 -4.26 14.32
N VAL A 30 4.31 -3.78 15.24
CA VAL A 30 4.86 -2.44 15.14
C VAL A 30 5.75 -2.40 13.91
N LEU A 31 5.32 -1.62 12.91
CA LEU A 31 6.11 -1.42 11.69
C LEU A 31 7.42 -0.70 12.04
N PRO A 32 8.56 -1.10 11.44
CA PRO A 32 9.83 -0.43 11.67
C PRO A 32 9.84 0.97 11.05
N ASN A 33 10.73 1.85 11.52
CA ASN A 33 10.84 3.23 11.05
C ASN A 33 11.08 3.32 9.53
N GLU A 34 11.87 2.40 9.00
CA GLU A 34 12.19 2.29 7.58
C GLU A 34 10.93 2.07 6.72
N TRP A 35 9.94 1.35 7.24
CA TRP A 35 8.68 1.14 6.53
C TRP A 35 7.95 2.48 6.32
N PHE A 36 7.88 3.32 7.36
CA PHE A 36 7.28 4.64 7.26
C PHE A 36 8.06 5.55 6.32
N THR A 37 9.39 5.50 6.34
CA THR A 37 10.23 6.25 5.40
C THR A 37 9.95 5.86 3.95
N ILE A 38 9.90 4.56 3.65
CA ILE A 38 9.62 4.05 2.31
C ILE A 38 8.20 4.47 1.87
N TRP A 39 7.20 4.24 2.70
CA TRP A 39 5.80 4.58 2.41
C TRP A 39 5.60 6.08 2.16
N ASN A 40 6.13 6.93 3.04
CA ASN A 40 5.94 8.37 2.95
C ASN A 40 6.74 9.00 1.80
N SER A 41 7.83 8.36 1.39
CA SER A 41 8.64 8.80 0.26
C SER A 41 8.07 8.32 -1.07
N ALA A 42 7.32 7.20 -1.09
CA ALA A 42 6.80 6.57 -2.30
C ALA A 42 6.15 7.57 -3.28
N LYS A 43 6.38 7.36 -4.59
CA LYS A 43 5.69 8.13 -5.64
C LYS A 43 4.19 7.82 -5.62
N VAL A 44 3.87 6.53 -5.50
CA VAL A 44 2.51 6.00 -5.46
C VAL A 44 2.41 5.00 -4.30
N ARG A 45 1.33 5.10 -3.53
CA ARG A 45 1.01 4.25 -2.39
C ARG A 45 -0.28 3.51 -2.69
N LEU A 46 -0.23 2.18 -2.71
CA LEU A 46 -1.40 1.34 -2.84
C LEU A 46 -1.55 0.48 -1.60
N CYS A 47 -2.78 0.19 -1.22
CA CYS A 47 -3.10 -0.64 -0.09
C CYS A 47 -4.05 -1.76 -0.54
N THR A 48 -3.73 -3.00 -0.22
CA THR A 48 -4.66 -4.10 -0.45
C THR A 48 -5.72 -4.13 0.65
N ASP A 49 -6.89 -4.67 0.33
CA ASP A 49 -8.03 -4.95 1.20
C ASP A 49 -7.75 -4.95 2.72
N GLY A 50 -7.39 -6.10 3.28
CA GLY A 50 -7.17 -6.27 4.73
C GLY A 50 -6.06 -5.39 5.29
N ALA A 51 -5.07 -5.01 4.47
CA ALA A 51 -3.95 -4.16 4.88
C ALA A 51 -4.44 -2.76 5.29
N ALA A 52 -5.56 -2.30 4.75
CA ALA A 52 -6.14 -1.00 5.05
C ALA A 52 -6.44 -0.88 6.55
N ASN A 53 -6.92 -1.95 7.17
CA ASN A 53 -7.21 -1.99 8.61
C ASN A 53 -6.00 -1.62 9.47
N ASN A 54 -4.79 -2.00 9.03
CA ASN A 54 -3.56 -1.77 9.78
C ASN A 54 -3.01 -0.35 9.57
N LEU A 55 -3.43 0.33 8.49
CA LEU A 55 -2.97 1.67 8.13
C LEU A 55 -3.78 2.79 8.80
N VAL A 56 -5.02 2.54 9.24
CA VAL A 56 -5.92 3.56 9.79
C VAL A 56 -5.28 4.33 10.94
N GLU A 57 -4.72 3.64 11.94
CA GLU A 57 -4.13 4.29 13.13
C GLU A 57 -2.90 5.14 12.76
N SER A 58 -2.05 4.63 11.87
CA SER A 58 -0.87 5.36 11.40
C SER A 58 -1.23 6.60 10.58
N CYS A 59 -2.32 6.55 9.81
CA CYS A 59 -2.82 7.69 9.07
C CYS A 59 -3.48 8.72 10.01
N LYS A 60 -4.29 8.28 10.97
CA LYS A 60 -4.92 9.17 11.98
C LYS A 60 -3.89 9.92 12.83
N SER A 61 -2.80 9.24 13.18
CA SER A 61 -1.67 9.84 13.92
C SER A 61 -0.71 10.63 13.03
N THR A 62 -1.00 10.79 11.73
CA THR A 62 -0.16 11.49 10.74
C THR A 62 1.24 10.90 10.53
N LYS A 63 1.48 9.69 11.06
CA LYS A 63 2.75 8.97 10.91
C LYS A 63 2.95 8.49 9.46
N THR A 64 1.85 8.23 8.76
CA THR A 64 1.83 7.87 7.34
C THR A 64 0.99 8.85 6.54
N LYS A 65 1.42 9.11 5.30
CA LYS A 65 0.54 9.62 4.25
C LYS A 65 -0.57 8.62 3.95
N TYR A 66 -1.70 9.10 3.44
CA TYR A 66 -2.76 8.24 2.95
C TYR A 66 -2.28 7.41 1.75
N PRO A 67 -2.82 6.19 1.55
CA PRO A 67 -2.70 5.52 0.28
C PRO A 67 -3.39 6.34 -0.81
N ASP A 68 -2.86 6.33 -2.02
CA ASP A 68 -3.53 6.94 -3.17
C ASP A 68 -4.72 6.07 -3.61
N LEU A 69 -4.61 4.76 -3.39
CA LEU A 69 -5.63 3.77 -3.74
C LEU A 69 -5.69 2.60 -2.75
N VAL A 70 -6.89 2.25 -2.28
CA VAL A 70 -7.20 0.98 -1.61
C VAL A 70 -7.90 0.07 -2.60
N VAL A 71 -7.40 -1.15 -2.81
CA VAL A 71 -7.90 -2.09 -3.82
C VAL A 71 -8.12 -3.47 -3.21
N GLY A 72 -9.24 -4.09 -3.57
CA GLY A 72 -9.56 -5.47 -3.21
C GLY A 72 -10.98 -5.83 -3.55
N ASP A 73 -11.39 -7.05 -3.22
CA ASP A 73 -12.81 -7.42 -3.25
C ASP A 73 -13.56 -6.99 -1.97
N PHE A 74 -12.84 -6.56 -0.94
CA PHE A 74 -13.35 -6.00 0.30
C PHE A 74 -14.07 -7.03 1.18
N ASP A 75 -13.53 -8.24 1.22
CA ASP A 75 -13.95 -9.29 2.16
C ASP A 75 -13.22 -9.20 3.52
N SER A 76 -12.09 -8.49 3.57
CA SER A 76 -11.18 -8.44 4.72
C SER A 76 -11.12 -7.05 5.38
N ILE A 77 -11.31 -5.95 4.64
CA ILE A 77 -11.39 -4.60 5.20
C ILE A 77 -12.63 -4.46 6.09
N THR A 78 -12.48 -3.81 7.24
CA THR A 78 -13.62 -3.47 8.08
C THR A 78 -14.38 -2.27 7.52
N GLU A 79 -15.69 -2.22 7.76
CA GLU A 79 -16.53 -1.11 7.31
C GLU A 79 -16.05 0.26 7.84
N ASP A 80 -15.53 0.31 9.07
CA ASP A 80 -14.97 1.52 9.66
C ASP A 80 -13.70 1.98 8.94
N SER A 81 -12.80 1.05 8.60
CA SER A 81 -11.57 1.35 7.86
C SER A 81 -11.89 1.81 6.45
N LYS A 82 -12.84 1.14 5.79
CA LYS A 82 -13.31 1.50 4.46
C LYS A 82 -13.89 2.91 4.43
N LYS A 83 -14.87 3.21 5.29
CA LYS A 83 -15.45 4.56 5.44
C LYS A 83 -14.40 5.62 5.75
N TYR A 84 -13.44 5.28 6.60
CA TYR A 84 -12.35 6.19 6.92
C TYR A 84 -11.57 6.60 5.67
N PHE A 85 -11.15 5.64 4.83
CA PHE A 85 -10.42 5.95 3.59
C PHE A 85 -11.29 6.58 2.50
N GLU A 86 -12.55 6.19 2.36
CA GLU A 86 -13.51 6.82 1.43
C GLU A 86 -13.74 8.31 1.77
N SER A 87 -13.63 8.69 3.05
CA SER A 87 -13.77 10.09 3.47
C SER A 87 -12.52 10.95 3.21
N GLN A 88 -11.38 10.35 2.83
CA GLN A 88 -10.15 11.10 2.57
C GLN A 88 -10.11 11.58 1.12
N LYS A 89 -9.87 12.87 0.92
CA LYS A 89 -9.85 13.49 -0.41
C LYS A 89 -8.80 12.89 -1.36
N ASP A 90 -7.65 12.51 -0.81
CA ASP A 90 -6.48 12.05 -1.57
C ASP A 90 -6.37 10.51 -1.60
N CYS A 91 -7.43 9.79 -1.25
CA CYS A 91 -7.49 8.33 -1.28
C CYS A 91 -8.70 7.88 -2.10
N GLN A 92 -8.47 7.02 -3.09
CA GLN A 92 -9.54 6.34 -3.81
C GLN A 92 -9.73 4.94 -3.21
N VAL A 93 -10.97 4.46 -3.16
CA VAL A 93 -11.30 3.09 -2.71
C VAL A 93 -11.98 2.37 -3.87
N LEU A 94 -11.32 1.34 -4.41
CA LEU A 94 -11.74 0.64 -5.61
C LEU A 94 -12.01 -0.84 -5.32
N LYS A 95 -13.29 -1.20 -5.39
CA LYS A 95 -13.72 -2.60 -5.29
C LYS A 95 -13.53 -3.30 -6.62
N ILE A 96 -12.99 -4.51 -6.59
CA ILE A 96 -12.91 -5.42 -7.74
C ILE A 96 -13.60 -6.72 -7.34
N ASP A 97 -14.78 -6.97 -7.90
CA ASP A 97 -15.58 -8.17 -7.66
C ASP A 97 -15.00 -9.39 -8.41
N ASP A 98 -13.76 -9.77 -8.06
CA ASP A 98 -13.08 -10.96 -8.55
C ASP A 98 -12.59 -11.80 -7.36
N GLN A 99 -13.11 -13.01 -7.24
CA GLN A 99 -12.78 -13.95 -6.17
C GLN A 99 -11.71 -14.97 -6.60
N ASN A 100 -11.30 -14.95 -7.88
CA ASN A 100 -10.34 -15.92 -8.43
C ASN A 100 -8.89 -15.42 -8.38
N THR A 101 -8.68 -14.16 -7.99
CA THR A 101 -7.34 -13.56 -7.90
C THR A 101 -7.10 -12.96 -6.52
N THR A 102 -5.83 -12.87 -6.12
CA THR A 102 -5.46 -12.23 -4.85
C THR A 102 -5.56 -10.71 -4.95
N ASP A 103 -5.74 -10.02 -3.82
CA ASP A 103 -5.78 -8.55 -3.82
C ASP A 103 -4.47 -7.92 -4.27
N LEU A 104 -3.33 -8.58 -4.04
CA LEU A 104 -2.05 -8.13 -4.59
C LEU A 104 -2.08 -8.16 -6.12
N THR A 105 -2.57 -9.25 -6.73
CA THR A 105 -2.71 -9.37 -8.19
C THR A 105 -3.64 -8.30 -8.75
N LYS A 106 -4.81 -8.09 -8.12
CA LYS A 106 -5.77 -7.04 -8.46
C LYS A 106 -5.10 -5.65 -8.42
N THR A 107 -4.39 -5.36 -7.35
CA THR A 107 -3.70 -4.07 -7.12
C THR A 107 -2.62 -3.81 -8.16
N ILE A 108 -1.80 -4.81 -8.48
CA ILE A 108 -0.79 -4.71 -9.54
C ILE A 108 -1.46 -4.47 -10.90
N GLY A 109 -2.56 -5.18 -11.18
CA GLY A 109 -3.34 -4.99 -12.41
C GLY A 109 -3.80 -3.55 -12.60
N ILE A 110 -4.31 -2.92 -11.53
CA ILE A 110 -4.70 -1.50 -11.55
C ILE A 110 -3.48 -0.58 -11.70
N LEU A 111 -2.38 -0.86 -10.99
CA LEU A 111 -1.15 -0.09 -11.10
C LEU A 111 -0.60 -0.07 -12.53
N MET A 112 -0.72 -1.18 -13.26
CA MET A 112 -0.23 -1.30 -14.65
C MET A 112 -1.16 -0.68 -15.70
N GLN A 113 -2.41 -0.38 -15.35
CA GLN A 113 -3.36 0.31 -16.22
C GLN A 113 -3.28 1.84 -16.09
N LYS A 114 -2.65 2.35 -15.02
CA LYS A 114 -2.35 3.76 -14.80
C LYS A 114 -1.01 4.14 -15.41
#